data_AF-A0A529LRX3-F1
#
_entry.id   AF-A0A529LRX3-F1
#
_cell.length_a   1.000
_cell.length_b   1.000
_cell.length_c   1.000
_cell.angle_alpha   90.00
_cell.angle_beta   90.00
_cell.angle_gamma   90.00
#
_symmetry.space_group_name_H-M   'P 1'
#
loop_
_entity.id
_entity.type
_entity.pdbx_description
1 polymer ?
#
loop_
_entity_poly.entity_id
_entity_poly.type
_entity_poly.pdbx_seq_one_letter_code
_entity_poly.pdbx_strand_id
1 'polypeptide(L)' 'MTRHMPLVFETFLERLSQSIDEADFRDAMAEAAGRLDLIFFAYLSLPARPSGKPRLISNYPPRWTRQYLENQYEKLDPVV' A
#
# COMPACT_ATOMS: atom_id res chain seq x y z
N MET A 1 -22.70 -3.74 3.03
CA MET A 1 -21.22 -3.71 3.16
C MET A 1 -20.70 -4.31 4.47
N THR A 2 -21.39 -4.16 5.62
CA THR A 2 -20.85 -4.56 6.94
C THR A 2 -20.67 -6.06 7.21
N ARG A 3 -21.41 -6.94 6.52
CA ARG A 3 -21.38 -8.40 6.82
C ARG A 3 -20.17 -9.15 6.24
N HIS A 4 -19.44 -8.55 5.30
CA HIS A 4 -18.30 -9.17 4.62
C HIS A 4 -16.93 -8.66 5.11
N MET A 5 -16.89 -7.58 5.89
CA MET A 5 -15.64 -7.00 6.39
C MET A 5 -14.77 -7.99 7.19
N PRO A 6 -15.33 -8.83 8.09
CA PRO A 6 -14.52 -9.83 8.79
C PRO A 6 -13.85 -10.82 7.83
N LEU A 7 -14.57 -11.29 6.81
CA LEU A 7 -14.02 -12.23 5.82
C LEU A 7 -12.93 -11.58 4.96
N VAL A 8 -13.11 -10.32 4.55
CA VAL A 8 -12.08 -9.57 3.80
C VAL A 8 -10.82 -9.44 4.65
N PHE A 9 -10.96 -9.10 5.93
CA PHE A 9 -9.85 -8.94 6.85
C PHE A 9 -9.12 -10.26 7.14
N GLU A 10 -9.86 -11.34 7.43
CA GLU A 10 -9.27 -12.66 7.67
C GLU A 10 -8.53 -13.19 6.43
N THR A 11 -9.13 -13.06 5.24
CA THR A 11 -8.47 -13.46 3.98
C THR A 11 -7.19 -12.64 3.76
N PHE A 12 -7.23 -11.34 4.05
CA PHE A 12 -6.06 -10.48 3.96
C PHE A 12 -4.95 -10.93 4.91
N LEU A 13 -5.27 -11.22 6.18
CA LEU A 13 -4.29 -11.69 7.17
C LEU A 13 -3.67 -13.03 6.77
N GLU A 14 -4.47 -13.97 6.27
CA GLU A 14 -3.97 -15.27 5.83
C GLU A 14 -2.96 -15.10 4.68
N ARG A 15 -3.31 -14.34 3.64
CA ARG A 15 -2.41 -14.08 2.50
C ARG A 15 -1.15 -13.33 2.92
N LEU A 16 -1.29 -12.34 3.79
CA LEU A 16 -0.16 -11.58 4.32
C LEU A 16 0.80 -12.48 5.10
N SER A 17 0.30 -13.43 5.89
CA SER A 17 1.12 -14.37 6.66
C SER A 17 1.94 -15.33 5.79
N GLN A 18 1.48 -15.58 4.56
CA GLN A 18 2.14 -16.44 3.58
C GLN A 18 3.08 -15.66 2.65
N SER A 19 3.09 -14.33 2.71
CA SER A 19 3.89 -13.48 1.85
C SER A 19 5.37 -13.58 2.18
N ILE A 20 6.21 -13.73 1.15
CA ILE A 20 7.66 -13.90 1.27
C ILE A 20 8.38 -12.63 0.84
N ASP A 21 7.81 -11.88 -0.11
CA ASP A 21 8.42 -10.68 -0.67
C ASP A 21 7.47 -9.49 -0.85
N GLU A 22 8.00 -8.42 -1.46
CA GLU A 22 7.25 -7.19 -1.73
C GLU A 22 6.11 -7.39 -2.75
N ALA A 23 6.29 -8.30 -3.72
CA ALA A 23 5.27 -8.57 -4.72
C ALA A 23 4.08 -9.30 -4.07
N ASP A 24 4.35 -10.29 -3.21
CA ASP A 24 3.32 -10.99 -2.44
C ASP A 24 2.52 -10.00 -1.57
N PHE A 25 3.23 -9.11 -0.85
CA PHE A 25 2.60 -8.06 -0.05
C PHE A 25 1.72 -7.13 -0.90
N ARG A 26 2.24 -6.68 -2.05
CA ARG A 26 1.52 -5.79 -2.96
C ARG A 26 0.23 -6.45 -3.46
N ASP A 27 0.31 -7.72 -3.82
CA ASP A 27 -0.83 -8.45 -4.39
C ASP A 27 -1.88 -8.77 -3.31
N ALA A 28 -1.47 -9.08 -2.07
CA ALA A 28 -2.38 -9.25 -0.94
C ALA A 28 -3.14 -7.96 -0.59
N MET A 29 -2.45 -6.81 -0.60
CA MET A 29 -3.05 -5.50 -0.37
C MET A 29 -3.98 -5.09 -1.52
N ALA A 30 -3.59 -5.33 -2.76
CA ALA A 30 -4.42 -5.03 -3.94
C ALA A 30 -5.74 -5.81 -3.92
N GLU A 31 -5.69 -7.10 -3.56
CA GLU A 31 -6.90 -7.91 -3.45
C GLU A 31 -7.81 -7.41 -2.32
N ALA A 32 -7.25 -7.12 -1.14
CA ALA A 32 -8.03 -6.61 -0.01
C ALA A 32 -8.71 -5.27 -0.38
N ALA A 33 -7.98 -4.36 -1.01
CA ALA A 33 -8.51 -3.09 -1.51
C ALA A 33 -9.64 -3.30 -2.53
N GLY A 34 -9.45 -4.21 -3.49
CA GLY A 34 -10.47 -4.54 -4.49
C GLY A 34 -11.76 -5.10 -3.87
N ARG A 35 -11.67 -5.91 -2.81
CA ARG A 35 -12.86 -6.39 -2.06
C ARG A 35 -13.57 -5.31 -1.25
N LEU A 36 -12.92 -4.15 -1.07
CA LEU A 36 -13.49 -2.96 -0.43
C LEU A 36 -13.91 -1.90 -1.47
N ASP A 37 -13.99 -2.27 -2.75
CA ASP A 37 -14.30 -1.37 -3.87
C ASP A 37 -13.30 -0.21 -4.04
N LEU A 38 -12.06 -0.38 -3.57
CA LEU A 38 -10.97 0.56 -3.76
C LEU A 38 -10.12 0.16 -4.96
N ILE A 39 -9.94 1.12 -5.88
CA ILE A 39 -9.14 0.91 -7.11
C ILE A 39 -7.65 0.93 -6.78
N PHE A 40 -7.23 1.78 -5.84
CA PHE A 40 -5.82 1.96 -5.48
C PHE A 40 -5.57 1.80 -3.98
N PHE A 41 -4.36 1.33 -3.64
CA PHE A 41 -3.81 1.32 -2.30
C PHE A 41 -2.37 1.84 -2.32
N ALA A 42 -1.91 2.35 -1.18
CA ALA A 42 -0.51 2.66 -0.97
C ALA A 42 -0.09 2.29 0.46
N TYR A 43 1.11 1.72 0.58
CA TYR A 43 1.87 1.57 1.81
C TYR A 43 3.14 2.41 1.67
N LEU A 44 3.22 3.48 2.46
CA LEU A 44 4.37 4.38 2.51
C LEU A 44 5.10 4.17 3.84
N SER A 45 6.37 3.78 3.75
CA SER A 45 7.28 3.74 4.90
C SER A 45 8.25 4.90 4.80
N LEU A 46 8.17 5.80 5.78
CA LEU A 46 9.08 6.93 5.92
C LEU A 46 10.30 6.54 6.76
N PRO A 47 11.51 6.93 6.35
CA PRO A 47 12.71 6.63 7.11
C PRO A 47 12.74 7.43 8.42
N ALA A 48 13.21 6.81 9.50
CA ALA A 48 13.39 7.50 10.79
C ALA A 48 14.42 8.64 10.73
N ARG A 49 15.33 8.62 9.75
CA ARG A 49 16.33 9.67 9.53
C ARG A 49 15.92 10.54 8.33
N PRO A 50 16.07 11.87 8.41
CA PRO A 50 15.70 12.78 7.32
C PRO A 50 16.40 12.53 5.97
N SER A 51 17.54 11.83 5.97
CA SER A 51 18.32 11.52 4.77
C SER A 51 17.97 10.16 4.14
N GLY A 52 17.08 9.38 4.74
CA GLY A 52 16.65 8.11 4.15
C GLY A 52 15.75 8.33 2.94
N LYS A 53 15.57 7.28 2.13
CA LYS A 53 14.59 7.29 1.03
C LYS A 53 13.28 6.65 1.50
N PRO A 54 12.11 7.29 1.26
CA PRO A 54 10.82 6.64 1.46
C PRO A 54 10.73 5.35 0.65
N ARG A 55 10.09 4.32 1.21
CA ARG A 55 9.71 3.10 0.49
C ARG A 55 8.22 3.12 0.24
N LEU A 56 7.82 3.01 -1.02
CA LEU A 56 6.43 3.02 -1.44
C LEU A 56 6.09 1.70 -2.13
N ILE A 57 5.13 0.96 -1.56
CA ILE A 57 4.53 -0.22 -2.17
C ILE A 57 3.07 0.12 -2.49
N SER A 58 2.68 0.06 -3.74
CA SER A 58 1.32 0.47 -4.17
C SER A 58 0.95 -0.21 -5.49
N ASN A 59 -0.33 -0.12 -5.87
CA ASN A 59 -0.81 -0.44 -7.21
C ASN A 59 -1.08 0.83 -8.05
N TYR A 60 -0.57 1.99 -7.63
CA TYR A 60 -0.62 3.19 -8.46
C TYR A 60 0.20 3.02 -9.74
N PRO A 61 -0.14 3.72 -10.84
CA PRO A 61 0.66 3.70 -12.06
C PRO A 61 2.13 4.06 -11.78
N PRO A 62 3.12 3.36 -12.35
CA PRO A 62 4.53 3.61 -12.07
C PRO A 62 5.00 5.05 -12.34
N ARG A 63 4.37 5.72 -13.31
CA ARG A 63 4.65 7.14 -13.59
C ARG A 63 4.25 8.04 -12.42
N TRP A 64 3.14 7.76 -11.75
CA TRP A 64 2.66 8.51 -10.61
C TRP A 64 3.56 8.31 -9.40
N THR A 65 3.90 7.06 -9.07
CA THR A 65 4.75 6.75 -7.91
C THR A 65 6.15 7.34 -8.06
N ARG A 66 6.73 7.30 -9.27
CA ARG A 66 8.00 7.95 -9.56
C ARG A 66 7.92 9.46 -9.33
N GLN A 67 6.91 10.12 -9.90
CA GLN A 67 6.74 11.57 -9.75
C GLN A 67 6.51 11.97 -8.29
N TYR A 68 5.76 11.18 -7.52
CA TYR A 68 5.50 11.41 -6.10
C TYR A 68 6.81 11.39 -5.30
N LEU A 69 7.65 10.36 -5.50
CA LEU A 69 8.92 10.20 -4.77
C LEU A 69 9.98 11.20 -5.22
N GLU A 70 10.09 11.49 -6.52
CA GLU A 70 11.07 12.45 -7.06
C GLU A 70 10.82 13.87 -6.55
N ASN A 71 9.55 14.26 -6.42
CA ASN A 71 9.16 15.58 -5.93
C ASN A 71 8.93 15.64 -4.42
N GLN A 72 9.21 14.55 -3.70
CA GLN A 72 9.08 14.46 -2.24
C GLN A 72 7.70 14.89 -1.74
N TYR A 73 6.65 14.42 -2.42
CA TYR A 73 5.27 14.81 -2.09
C TYR A 73 4.84 14.36 -0.70
N GLU A 74 5.52 13.40 -0.07
CA GLU A 74 5.30 13.05 1.33
C GLU A 74 5.49 14.23 2.31
N LYS A 75 6.19 15.31 1.89
CA LYS A 75 6.37 16.51 2.70
C LYS A 75 5.19 17.48 2.64
N LEU A 76 4.29 17.30 1.68
CA LEU A 76 3.16 18.18 1.38
C LEU A 76 1.81 17.45 1.48
N ASP A 77 1.83 16.13 1.35
CA ASP A 77 0.65 15.28 1.35
C ASP A 77 0.03 15.22 2.76
N PRO A 78 -1.23 15.66 2.94
CA PRO A 78 -1.86 15.72 4.26
C PRO A 78 -2.29 14.34 4.79
N VAL A 79 -2.20 13.28 3.98
CA VAL A 79 -2.54 11.91 4.41
C VAL A 79 -1.42 11.30 5.27
N VAL A 80 -0.17 11.76 5.11
CA VAL A 80 1.05 11.15 5.67
C VAL A 80 1.75 12.00 6.72
#